data_AF-A0A9X1TQP2-F1
#
_entry.id   AF-A0A9X1TQP2-F1
#
_cell.length_a   1.000
_cell.length_b   1.000
_cell.length_c   1.000
_cell.angle_alpha   90.00
_cell.angle_beta   90.00
_cell.angle_gamma   90.00
#
_symmetry.space_group_name_H-M   'P 1'
#
loop_
_entity.id
_entity.type
_entity.pdbx_description
1 polymer ?
#
loop_
_entity_poly.entity_id
_entity_poly.type
_entity_poly.pdbx_seq_one_letter_code
_entity_poly.pdbx_strand_id
1 'polypeptide(L)'
;PRRPFQPITIRTARDAVTAAAVYLRWLGYRDIRRADQRPPSGIGIAAHGLIAQVDPTVAPASLRDVECLWLTAMTESAACVYFSLAGYAPEARARADSLGVPLFVLDLTGTPQPVNSLADDLDADGAR
;
A
#
# COMPACT_ATOMS: atom_id res chain seq x y z
N PRO A 1 11.13 -15.48 12.72
CA PRO A 1 10.46 -16.02 11.50
C PRO A 1 8.95 -15.75 11.53
N ARG A 2 8.43 -15.07 10.50
CA ARG A 2 7.01 -14.74 10.36
C ARG A 2 6.22 -15.99 9.96
N ARG A 3 4.97 -16.11 10.40
CA ARG A 3 4.08 -17.21 9.96
C ARG A 3 3.88 -17.15 8.44
N PRO A 4 3.54 -18.24 7.74
CA PRO A 4 3.16 -18.16 6.33
C PRO A 4 1.98 -17.18 6.14
N PHE A 5 2.07 -16.33 5.10
CA PHE A 5 0.97 -15.44 4.73
C PHE A 5 -0.26 -16.26 4.27
N GLN A 6 -1.46 -15.75 4.55
CA GLN A 6 -2.72 -16.37 4.14
C GLN A 6 -3.49 -15.36 3.28
N PRO A 7 -3.44 -15.47 1.94
CA PRO A 7 -4.05 -14.49 1.04
C PRO A 7 -5.57 -14.58 1.03
N ILE A 8 -6.22 -13.46 0.69
CA ILE A 8 -7.67 -13.37 0.48
C ILE A 8 -7.91 -13.00 -0.99
N THR A 9 -8.62 -13.87 -1.72
CA THR A 9 -8.97 -13.64 -3.12
C THR A 9 -9.71 -12.30 -3.30
N ILE A 10 -9.29 -11.52 -4.29
CA ILE A 10 -9.85 -10.19 -4.55
C ILE A 10 -10.92 -10.30 -5.64
N ARG A 11 -12.17 -9.98 -5.29
CA ARG A 11 -13.29 -9.89 -6.24
C ARG A 11 -13.91 -8.50 -6.28
N THR A 12 -13.66 -7.70 -5.26
CA THR A 12 -14.20 -6.36 -5.09
C THR A 12 -13.14 -5.40 -4.55
N ALA A 13 -13.41 -4.10 -4.66
CA ALA A 13 -12.60 -3.06 -4.01
C ALA A 13 -12.48 -3.27 -2.48
N ARG A 14 -13.51 -3.82 -1.85
CA ARG A 14 -13.49 -4.14 -0.41
C ARG A 14 -12.52 -5.28 -0.11
N ASP A 15 -12.45 -6.27 -0.99
CA ASP A 15 -11.51 -7.39 -0.83
C ASP A 15 -10.07 -6.91 -0.98
N ALA A 16 -9.80 -6.00 -1.92
CA ALA A 16 -8.47 -5.39 -2.08
C ALA A 16 -8.00 -4.67 -0.80
N VAL A 17 -8.89 -3.87 -0.19
CA VAL A 17 -8.62 -3.21 1.10
C VAL A 17 -8.39 -4.24 2.21
N THR A 18 -9.16 -5.32 2.21
CA THR A 18 -9.03 -6.38 3.22
C THR A 18 -7.71 -7.15 3.05
N ALA A 19 -7.32 -7.47 1.82
CA ALA A 19 -6.04 -8.13 1.51
C ALA A 19 -4.86 -7.26 1.95
N ALA A 20 -4.87 -5.96 1.63
CA ALA A 20 -3.87 -5.01 2.10
C ALA A 20 -3.82 -4.93 3.63
N ALA A 21 -4.96 -4.83 4.31
CA ALA A 21 -5.03 -4.80 5.78
C ALA A 21 -4.48 -6.07 6.44
N VAL A 22 -4.82 -7.25 5.90
CA VAL A 22 -4.30 -8.54 6.40
C VAL A 22 -2.80 -8.64 6.17
N TYR A 23 -2.32 -8.17 5.03
CA TYR A 23 -0.89 -8.14 4.73
C TYR A 23 -0.12 -7.19 5.64
N LEU A 24 -0.62 -5.98 5.89
CA LEU A 24 0.01 -5.04 6.84
C LEU A 24 0.03 -5.62 8.27
N ARG A 25 -1.02 -6.30 8.69
CA ARG A 25 -1.04 -7.01 9.99
C ARG A 25 -0.01 -8.12 10.02
N TRP A 26 0.08 -8.88 8.92
CA TRP A 26 1.08 -9.90 8.76
C TRP A 26 2.46 -9.27 8.90
N LEU A 27 2.76 -8.15 8.21
CA LEU A 27 3.99 -7.32 8.31
C LEU A 27 4.32 -6.84 9.73
N GLY A 28 3.34 -6.81 10.64
CA GLY A 28 3.55 -6.46 12.05
C GLY A 28 2.99 -5.11 12.44
N TYR A 29 2.36 -4.39 11.51
CA TYR A 29 1.64 -3.16 11.80
C TYR A 29 0.42 -3.43 12.69
N ARG A 30 0.16 -2.50 13.61
CA ARG A 30 -0.92 -2.57 14.62
C ARG A 30 -1.92 -1.44 14.42
N ASP A 31 -3.05 -1.54 15.09
CA ASP A 31 -4.13 -0.52 15.07
C ASP A 31 -4.64 -0.18 13.67
N ILE A 32 -4.71 -1.20 12.81
CA ILE A 32 -5.18 -1.07 11.43
C ILE A 32 -6.66 -0.70 11.44
N ARG A 33 -6.93 0.50 10.92
CA ARG A 33 -8.27 1.08 10.75
C ARG A 33 -8.38 1.67 9.36
N ARG A 34 -9.59 1.91 8.87
CA ARG A 34 -9.75 2.77 7.68
C ARG A 34 -9.27 4.18 8.05
N ALA A 35 -8.56 4.82 7.14
CA ALA A 35 -8.19 6.22 7.34
C ALA A 35 -9.46 7.07 7.45
N ASP A 36 -9.51 7.95 8.43
CA ASP A 36 -10.67 8.82 8.66
C ASP A 36 -10.80 9.86 7.54
N GLN A 37 -9.67 10.29 6.97
CA GLN A 37 -9.64 11.11 5.77
C GLN A 37 -9.75 10.25 4.53
N ARG A 38 -10.65 10.64 3.63
CA ARG A 38 -10.77 10.01 2.31
C ARG A 38 -9.68 10.59 1.40
N PRO A 39 -8.69 9.80 0.97
CA PRO A 39 -7.69 10.28 0.04
C PRO A 39 -8.35 10.71 -1.29
N PRO A 40 -7.73 11.65 -2.03
CA PRO A 40 -8.30 12.21 -3.25
C PRO A 40 -8.52 11.15 -4.35
N SER A 41 -7.76 10.07 -4.29
CA SER A 41 -7.95 8.84 -5.06
C SER A 41 -7.92 7.64 -4.10
N GLY A 42 -8.42 6.48 -4.50
CA GLY A 42 -8.35 5.21 -3.73
C GLY A 42 -9.00 5.19 -2.34
N ILE A 43 -8.54 4.26 -1.50
CA ILE A 43 -9.06 3.98 -0.16
C ILE A 43 -7.90 3.94 0.84
N GLY A 44 -7.93 4.84 1.82
CA GLY A 44 -6.91 4.92 2.86
C GLY A 44 -7.11 3.92 4.00
N ILE A 45 -6.01 3.37 4.48
CA ILE A 45 -5.87 2.55 5.69
C ILE A 45 -4.85 3.27 6.58
N ALA A 46 -5.18 3.46 7.85
CA ALA A 46 -4.25 3.99 8.84
C ALA A 46 -3.82 2.86 9.79
N ALA A 47 -2.55 2.83 10.14
CA ALA A 47 -1.97 1.99 11.18
C ALA A 47 -1.02 2.83 12.03
N HIS A 48 -0.54 2.29 13.15
CA HIS A 48 0.40 3.03 14.00
C HIS A 48 1.66 3.44 13.21
N GLY A 49 1.86 4.74 12.99
CA GLY A 49 3.00 5.29 12.24
C GLY A 49 2.97 5.07 10.72
N LEU A 50 1.85 4.60 10.14
CA LEU A 50 1.75 4.28 8.71
C LEU A 50 0.41 4.71 8.12
N ILE A 51 0.45 5.32 6.93
CA ILE A 51 -0.70 5.50 6.04
C ILE A 51 -0.53 4.61 4.81
N ALA A 52 -1.46 3.70 4.61
CA ALA A 52 -1.51 2.84 3.44
C ALA A 52 -2.61 3.28 2.49
N GLN A 53 -2.29 3.38 1.21
CA GLN A 53 -3.22 3.69 0.14
C GLN A 53 -3.55 2.43 -0.65
N VAL A 54 -4.83 2.19 -0.92
CA VAL A 54 -5.27 1.08 -1.78
C VAL A 54 -6.04 1.63 -2.98
N ASP A 55 -5.53 1.44 -4.17
CA ASP A 55 -6.20 1.76 -5.43
C ASP A 55 -6.77 0.49 -6.09
N PRO A 56 -8.10 0.29 -6.02
CA PRO A 56 -8.77 -0.84 -6.64
C PRO A 56 -9.17 -0.58 -8.11
N THR A 57 -8.73 0.52 -8.72
CA THR A 57 -9.08 0.83 -10.10
C THR A 57 -8.30 -0.03 -11.10
N VAL A 58 -8.80 -0.08 -12.32
CA VAL A 58 -8.18 -0.81 -13.45
C VAL A 58 -7.19 0.05 -14.24
N ALA A 59 -7.03 1.33 -13.86
CA ALA A 59 -6.08 2.24 -14.48
C ALA A 59 -4.79 2.29 -13.62
N PRO A 60 -3.59 2.35 -14.24
CA PRO A 60 -2.36 2.50 -13.47
C PRO A 60 -2.38 3.76 -12.61
N ALA A 61 -1.90 3.64 -11.37
CA ALA A 61 -1.76 4.77 -10.47
C ALA A 61 -0.79 5.82 -11.05
N SER A 62 -1.19 7.08 -10.94
CA SER A 62 -0.47 8.20 -11.56
C SER A 62 0.64 8.75 -10.66
N LEU A 63 1.52 9.56 -11.25
CA LEU A 63 2.53 10.35 -10.53
C LEU A 63 1.89 11.16 -9.39
N ARG A 64 0.77 11.83 -9.69
CA ARG A 64 0.06 12.67 -8.73
C ARG A 64 -0.44 11.87 -7.53
N ASP A 65 -0.90 10.64 -7.73
CA ASP A 65 -1.40 9.81 -6.63
C ASP A 65 -0.29 9.46 -5.63
N VAL A 66 0.92 9.18 -6.12
CA VAL A 66 2.10 8.94 -5.29
C VAL A 66 2.49 10.20 -4.51
N GLU A 67 2.53 11.35 -5.16
CA GLU A 67 2.89 12.61 -4.51
C GLU A 67 1.87 13.05 -3.47
N CYS A 68 0.57 12.88 -3.76
CA CYS A 68 -0.49 13.17 -2.80
C CYS A 68 -0.38 12.28 -1.55
N LEU A 69 -0.18 10.96 -1.72
CA LEU A 69 0.02 10.06 -0.60
C LEU A 69 1.21 10.47 0.26
N TRP A 70 2.35 10.75 -0.38
CA TRP A 70 3.56 11.13 0.33
C TRP A 70 3.38 12.45 1.11
N LEU A 71 2.75 13.47 0.52
CA LEU A 71 2.46 14.73 1.20
C LEU A 71 1.51 14.55 2.40
N THR A 72 0.49 13.70 2.28
CA THR A 72 -0.41 13.37 3.39
C THR A 72 0.37 12.70 4.53
N ALA A 73 1.19 11.70 4.20
CA ALA A 73 2.00 10.98 5.18
C ALA A 73 3.02 11.89 5.89
N MET A 74 3.69 12.77 5.15
CA MET A 74 4.58 13.78 5.74
C MET A 74 3.84 14.72 6.69
N THR A 75 2.63 15.16 6.31
CA THR A 75 1.82 16.06 7.15
C THR A 75 1.41 15.38 8.46
N GLU A 76 1.12 14.08 8.41
CA GLU A 76 0.79 13.27 9.59
C GLU A 76 2.03 12.70 10.31
N SER A 77 3.25 13.04 9.87
CA SER A 77 4.51 12.49 10.39
C SER A 77 4.52 10.96 10.42
N ALA A 78 3.97 10.33 9.38
CA ALA A 78 3.83 8.89 9.22
C ALA A 78 4.61 8.38 8.00
N ALA A 79 5.01 7.11 8.03
CA ALA A 79 5.43 6.41 6.82
C ALA A 79 4.22 6.19 5.89
N CYS A 80 4.45 5.88 4.62
CA CYS A 80 3.39 5.45 3.73
C CYS A 80 3.74 4.28 2.85
N VAL A 81 2.71 3.62 2.32
CA VAL A 81 2.80 2.51 1.37
C VAL A 81 1.63 2.58 0.40
N TYR A 82 1.85 2.21 -0.86
CA TYR A 82 0.81 2.22 -1.89
C TYR A 82 0.60 0.80 -2.42
N PHE A 83 -0.65 0.32 -2.40
CA PHE A 83 -1.14 -0.86 -3.08
C PHE A 83 -2.01 -0.47 -4.29
N SER A 84 -1.78 -1.10 -5.45
CA SER A 84 -2.58 -0.89 -6.67
C SER A 84 -2.96 -2.22 -7.33
N LEU A 85 -4.19 -2.35 -7.84
CA LEU A 85 -4.57 -3.52 -8.66
C LEU A 85 -3.98 -3.45 -10.08
N ALA A 86 -4.00 -2.27 -10.70
CA ALA A 86 -3.53 -2.07 -12.07
C ALA A 86 -2.05 -1.70 -12.17
N GLY A 87 -1.35 -1.63 -11.05
CA GLY A 87 0.03 -1.17 -10.97
C GLY A 87 0.18 0.34 -11.13
N TYR A 88 1.30 0.76 -11.68
CA TYR A 88 1.78 2.14 -11.63
C TYR A 88 2.26 2.59 -13.01
N ALA A 89 2.00 3.85 -13.34
CA ALA A 89 2.66 4.47 -14.47
C ALA A 89 4.19 4.50 -14.24
N PRO A 90 5.03 4.41 -15.29
CA PRO A 90 6.48 4.40 -15.15
C PRO A 90 7.03 5.58 -14.33
N GLU A 91 6.50 6.79 -14.57
CA GLU A 91 6.83 8.01 -13.84
C GLU A 91 6.43 7.96 -12.36
N ALA A 92 5.32 7.29 -12.05
CA ALA A 92 4.88 7.10 -10.67
C ALA A 92 5.83 6.19 -9.90
N ARG A 93 6.32 5.12 -10.54
CA ARG A 93 7.30 4.20 -9.96
C ARG A 93 8.64 4.89 -9.69
N ALA A 94 9.18 5.61 -10.67
CA ALA A 94 10.41 6.38 -10.49
C ALA A 94 10.29 7.45 -9.39
N ARG A 95 9.11 8.09 -9.28
CA ARG A 95 8.85 9.06 -8.22
C ARG A 95 8.78 8.42 -6.85
N ALA A 96 8.12 7.27 -6.72
CA ALA A 96 8.03 6.53 -5.47
C ALA A 96 9.41 6.15 -4.92
N ASP A 97 10.32 5.70 -5.80
CA ASP A 97 11.70 5.40 -5.43
C ASP A 97 12.44 6.63 -4.89
N SER A 98 12.20 7.79 -5.51
CA SER A 98 12.80 9.06 -5.07
C SER A 98 12.24 9.58 -3.75
N LEU A 99 10.96 9.28 -3.45
CA LEU A 99 10.25 9.75 -2.27
C LEU A 99 10.27 8.77 -1.10
N GLY A 100 10.82 7.57 -1.29
CA GLY A 100 10.85 6.54 -0.25
C GLY A 100 9.49 5.86 -0.04
N VAL A 101 8.66 5.74 -1.08
CA VAL A 101 7.34 5.11 -1.00
C VAL A 101 7.41 3.66 -1.49
N PRO A 102 7.19 2.65 -0.62
CA PRO A 102 7.04 1.26 -1.03
C PRO A 102 5.78 1.06 -1.88
N LEU A 103 5.92 0.36 -2.99
CA LEU A 103 4.84 0.07 -3.94
C LEU A 103 4.56 -1.43 -4.03
N PHE A 104 3.27 -1.79 -3.99
CA PHE A 104 2.80 -3.16 -4.14
C PHE A 104 1.73 -3.27 -5.22
N VAL A 105 1.78 -4.32 -6.01
CA VAL A 105 0.67 -4.73 -6.88
C VAL A 105 -0.13 -5.81 -6.16
N LEU A 106 -1.44 -5.60 -6.06
CA LEU A 106 -2.36 -6.61 -5.56
C LEU A 106 -2.78 -7.50 -6.73
N ASP A 107 -2.32 -8.75 -6.74
CA ASP A 107 -2.86 -9.73 -7.68
C ASP A 107 -4.27 -10.19 -7.25
N LEU A 108 -5.05 -10.75 -8.18
CA LEU A 108 -6.41 -11.23 -7.87
C LEU A 108 -6.43 -12.45 -6.92
N THR A 109 -5.28 -13.10 -6.70
CA THR A 109 -5.14 -14.17 -5.70
C THR A 109 -5.08 -13.62 -4.27
N GLY A 110 -4.76 -12.32 -4.13
CA GLY A 110 -4.73 -11.61 -2.84
C GLY A 110 -3.35 -11.49 -2.24
N THR A 111 -2.29 -11.83 -2.98
CA THR A 111 -0.91 -11.69 -2.51
C THR A 111 -0.34 -10.36 -3.02
N PRO A 112 0.00 -9.41 -2.13
CA PRO A 112 0.70 -8.20 -2.56
C PRO A 112 2.10 -8.56 -3.07
N GLN A 113 2.42 -8.11 -4.27
CA GLN A 113 3.73 -8.31 -4.89
C GLN A 113 4.52 -7.00 -4.80
N PRO A 114 5.73 -6.99 -4.21
CA PRO A 114 6.56 -5.80 -4.19
C PRO A 114 6.97 -5.43 -5.62
N VAL A 115 6.94 -4.12 -5.91
CA VAL A 115 7.37 -3.61 -7.24
C VAL A 115 8.45 -2.54 -7.13
N ASN A 116 9.05 -2.32 -5.98
CA ASN A 116 10.30 -1.58 -5.89
C ASN A 116 11.13 -2.09 -4.72
N SER A 117 12.40 -1.70 -4.68
CA SER A 117 13.33 -2.17 -3.64
C SER A 117 12.84 -1.84 -2.23
N LEU A 118 12.16 -0.71 -2.05
CA LEU A 118 11.56 -0.31 -0.77
C LEU A 118 10.44 -1.27 -0.34
N ALA A 119 9.67 -1.80 -1.29
CA ALA A 119 8.66 -2.81 -1.02
C ALA A 119 9.28 -4.20 -0.80
N ASP A 120 10.36 -4.52 -1.51
CA ASP A 120 11.14 -5.75 -1.26
C ASP A 120 11.71 -5.76 0.17
N ASP A 121 12.32 -4.65 0.58
CA ASP A 121 12.85 -4.47 1.93
C ASP A 121 11.74 -4.57 2.99
N LEU A 122 10.57 -3.95 2.73
CA LEU A 122 9.43 -4.01 3.65
C LEU A 122 8.83 -5.42 3.75
N ASP A 123 8.74 -6.17 2.64
CA ASP A 123 8.28 -7.56 2.65
C ASP A 123 9.23 -8.48 3.45
N ALA A 124 10.54 -8.30 3.24
CA ALA A 124 11.57 -9.09 3.90
C ALA A 124 11.69 -8.78 5.41
N ASP A 125 11.78 -7.50 5.77
CA ASP A 125 12.04 -7.07 7.14
C ASP A 125 10.76 -6.99 8.00
N GLY A 126 9.62 -6.66 7.38
CA GLY A 126 8.39 -6.31 8.08
C GLY A 126 8.41 -4.90 8.70
N ALA A 127 7.39 -4.60 9.50
CA ALA A 127 7.30 -3.35 10.24
C ALA A 127 8.44 -3.25 11.26
N ARG A 128 9.14 -2.11 11.26
CA ARG A 128 10.20 -1.80 12.23
C ARG A 128 9.64 -1.25 13.53
#